data_AF-A0A517VJG8-F1
#
_entry.id   AF-A0A517VJG8-F1
#
_cell.length_a   1.000
_cell.length_b   1.000
_cell.length_c   1.000
_cell.angle_alpha   90.00
_cell.angle_beta   90.00
_cell.angle_gamma   90.00
#
_symmetry.space_group_name_H-M   'P 1'
#
loop_
_entity.id
_entity.type
_entity.pdbx_description
1 polymer ?
#
loop_
_entity_poly.entity_id
_entity_poly.type
_entity_poly.pdbx_seq_one_letter_code
_entity_poly.pdbx_strand_id
1 'polypeptide(L)'
;MQETRYTEKQIMPLLVEHLVDMYGLDDDEAPDPVADIDLRMDLYFKEIKLWKELHLSDFMFRIERAFLFECSRDEWEQLFGVDRDYQTEDEWIEHVGQYLTFRALVEFIAERAPYISFQPVMVIDRECGPAGAFYGMLELSEKFYPAACRLTPSTRILDVFRGRQLDGFWSELKWRTDNRLTELKSFWFLMEGCGCLVFWPVLLISVILFLDGNYLYPVLTTAATYALWKVFSICSYRSNPLPAGFETFRDLAVWIAEHDSEAVPQPAEG
;
A
#
# COMPACT_ATOMS: atom_id res chain seq x y z
N MET A 1 29.14 9.21 1.29
CA MET A 1 28.40 7.95 1.56
C MET A 1 27.16 8.06 0.70
N GLN A 2 26.99 7.22 -0.32
CA GLN A 2 25.78 7.30 -1.16
C GLN A 2 24.59 6.88 -0.29
N GLU A 3 23.68 7.80 -0.02
CA GLU A 3 22.39 7.45 0.58
C GLU A 3 21.65 6.57 -0.42
N THR A 4 21.40 5.33 -0.04
CA THR A 4 20.63 4.40 -0.87
C THR A 4 19.17 4.82 -0.78
N ARG A 5 18.58 5.23 -1.91
CA ARG A 5 17.22 5.74 -2.01
C ARG A 5 16.42 4.90 -3.01
N TYR A 6 15.10 4.88 -2.85
CA TYR A 6 14.21 4.22 -3.81
C TYR A 6 14.15 4.99 -5.12
N THR A 7 13.93 4.27 -6.20
CA THR A 7 13.85 4.84 -7.54
C THR A 7 12.42 5.21 -7.92
N GLU A 8 12.28 6.01 -8.97
CA GLU A 8 10.98 6.38 -9.53
C GLU A 8 10.13 5.17 -9.91
N LYS A 9 10.77 4.11 -10.43
CA LYS A 9 10.11 2.85 -10.80
C LYS A 9 9.51 2.09 -9.62
N GLN A 10 10.03 2.34 -8.42
CA GLN A 10 9.56 1.71 -7.19
C GLN A 10 8.42 2.51 -6.57
N ILE A 11 8.57 3.84 -6.52
CA ILE A 11 7.61 4.74 -5.85
C ILE A 11 6.35 4.95 -6.69
N MET A 12 6.49 5.20 -8.00
CA MET A 12 5.38 5.63 -8.84
C MET A 12 4.20 4.65 -8.88
N PRO A 13 4.40 3.33 -9.05
CA PRO A 13 3.26 2.41 -9.14
C PRO A 13 2.40 2.39 -7.87
N LEU A 14 3.04 2.46 -6.69
CA LEU A 14 2.30 2.55 -5.42
C LEU A 14 1.58 3.89 -5.29
N LEU A 15 2.22 4.98 -5.73
CA LEU A 15 1.60 6.30 -5.75
C LEU A 15 0.35 6.31 -6.64
N VAL A 16 0.40 5.71 -7.83
CA VAL A 16 -0.74 5.58 -8.74
C VAL A 16 -1.85 4.75 -8.13
N GLU A 17 -1.54 3.58 -7.56
CA GLU A 17 -2.52 2.73 -6.89
C GLU A 17 -3.28 3.51 -5.79
N HIS A 18 -2.56 4.32 -5.01
CA HIS A 18 -3.18 5.18 -4.00
C HIS A 18 -3.97 6.36 -4.56
N LEU A 19 -3.57 6.93 -5.71
CA LEU A 19 -4.34 7.97 -6.39
C LEU A 19 -5.68 7.39 -6.88
N VAL A 20 -5.63 6.22 -7.53
CA VAL A 20 -6.81 5.51 -8.02
C VAL A 20 -7.76 5.18 -6.87
N ASP A 21 -7.25 4.58 -5.78
CA ASP A 21 -8.06 4.26 -4.59
C ASP A 21 -8.64 5.51 -3.91
N MET A 22 -7.84 6.58 -3.77
CA MET A 22 -8.25 7.80 -3.06
C MET A 22 -9.40 8.52 -3.76
N TYR A 23 -9.36 8.56 -5.09
CA TYR A 23 -10.33 9.31 -5.87
C TYR A 23 -11.37 8.44 -6.57
N GLY A 24 -11.29 7.12 -6.41
CA GLY A 24 -12.19 6.17 -7.04
C GLY A 24 -12.17 6.29 -8.56
N LEU A 25 -10.98 6.51 -9.13
CA LEU A 25 -10.79 6.57 -10.58
C LEU A 25 -10.99 5.17 -11.15
N ASP A 26 -11.72 5.06 -12.26
CA ASP A 26 -11.73 3.81 -13.01
C ASP A 26 -10.39 3.71 -13.78
N ASP A 27 -9.75 2.53 -13.75
CA ASP A 27 -8.41 2.27 -14.32
C ASP A 27 -8.27 2.66 -15.81
N ASP A 28 -9.40 2.83 -16.52
CA ASP A 28 -9.49 3.19 -17.94
C ASP A 28 -9.78 4.68 -18.20
N GLU A 29 -10.11 5.49 -17.18
CA GLU A 29 -10.48 6.90 -17.34
C GLU A 29 -9.36 7.89 -16.98
N ALA A 30 -8.40 7.50 -16.14
CA ALA A 30 -7.32 8.37 -15.71
C ALA A 30 -6.07 8.26 -16.62
N PRO A 31 -5.42 9.38 -16.98
CA PRO A 31 -4.09 9.33 -17.57
C PRO A 31 -3.16 8.58 -16.59
N ASP A 32 -2.27 7.73 -17.12
CA ASP A 32 -1.27 7.06 -16.28
C ASP A 32 -0.13 8.05 -15.98
N PRO A 33 0.01 8.55 -14.74
CA PRO A 33 1.09 9.49 -14.41
C PRO A 33 2.46 8.82 -14.44
N VAL A 34 2.55 7.48 -14.54
CA VAL A 34 3.82 6.77 -14.82
C VAL A 34 4.33 7.08 -16.23
N ALA A 35 3.44 7.43 -17.18
CA ALA A 35 3.83 7.71 -18.56
C ALA A 35 4.59 9.03 -18.72
N ASP A 36 4.31 10.02 -17.85
CA ASP A 36 4.99 11.31 -17.83
C ASP A 36 5.18 11.80 -16.39
N ILE A 37 6.33 11.47 -15.80
CA ILE A 37 6.66 11.86 -14.43
C ILE A 37 6.92 13.38 -14.29
N ASP A 38 7.23 14.06 -15.40
CA ASP A 38 7.42 15.51 -15.42
C ASP A 38 6.09 16.26 -15.55
N LEU A 39 4.98 15.51 -15.67
CA LEU A 39 3.64 16.08 -15.65
C LEU A 39 3.40 16.81 -14.33
N ARG A 40 2.92 18.06 -14.47
CA ARG A 40 2.50 18.87 -13.34
C ARG A 40 1.24 18.31 -12.71
N MET A 41 1.23 18.21 -11.38
CA MET A 41 0.12 17.64 -10.64
C MET A 41 -1.18 18.43 -10.83
N ASP A 42 -1.12 19.76 -10.93
CA ASP A 42 -2.31 20.58 -11.15
C ASP A 42 -2.97 20.32 -12.51
N LEU A 43 -2.17 20.10 -13.55
CA LEU A 43 -2.68 19.74 -14.88
C LEU A 43 -3.33 18.36 -14.86
N TYR A 44 -2.68 17.40 -14.20
CA TYR A 44 -3.23 16.05 -14.02
C TYR A 44 -4.59 16.07 -13.33
N PHE A 45 -4.67 16.70 -12.16
CA PHE A 45 -5.92 16.77 -11.39
C PHE A 45 -7.02 17.58 -12.08
N LYS A 46 -6.67 18.54 -12.95
CA LYS A 46 -7.64 19.26 -13.81
C LYS A 46 -8.20 18.35 -14.90
N GLU A 47 -7.36 17.55 -15.52
CA GLU A 47 -7.75 16.63 -16.59
C GLU A 47 -8.78 15.60 -16.09
N ILE A 48 -8.50 15.00 -14.92
CA ILE A 48 -9.42 14.06 -14.25
C ILE A 48 -10.53 14.75 -13.45
N LYS A 49 -10.64 16.09 -13.53
CA LYS A 49 -11.68 16.93 -12.89
C LYS A 49 -11.75 16.85 -11.36
N LEU A 50 -10.70 16.40 -10.70
CA LEU A 50 -10.64 16.24 -9.24
C LEU A 50 -9.97 17.41 -8.52
N TRP A 51 -9.43 18.39 -9.26
CA TRP A 51 -8.72 19.53 -8.67
C TRP A 51 -9.50 20.24 -7.54
N LYS A 52 -10.82 20.38 -7.69
CA LYS A 52 -11.67 21.06 -6.69
C LYS A 52 -11.98 20.19 -5.46
N GLU A 53 -11.83 18.88 -5.59
CA GLU A 53 -12.11 17.88 -4.55
C GLU A 53 -10.82 17.43 -3.85
N LEU A 54 -9.67 17.90 -4.32
CA LEU A 54 -8.36 17.62 -3.76
C LEU A 54 -8.23 18.23 -2.37
N HIS A 55 -8.34 17.38 -1.34
CA HIS A 55 -7.99 17.71 0.02
C HIS A 55 -6.50 17.40 0.26
N LEU A 56 -5.65 18.42 0.16
CA LEU A 56 -4.20 18.26 0.33
C LEU A 56 -3.83 17.59 1.67
N SER A 57 -4.56 17.87 2.75
CA SER A 57 -4.32 17.23 4.06
C SER A 57 -4.56 15.72 4.05
N ASP A 58 -5.62 15.24 3.38
CA ASP A 58 -5.88 13.80 3.23
C ASP A 58 -4.84 13.17 2.29
N PHE A 59 -4.49 13.88 1.21
CA PHE A 59 -3.45 13.46 0.28
C PHE A 59 -2.10 13.23 0.97
N MET A 60 -1.63 14.22 1.74
CA MET A 60 -0.38 14.17 2.50
C MET A 60 -0.39 13.02 3.52
N PHE A 61 -1.47 12.90 4.30
CA PHE A 61 -1.64 11.82 5.28
C PHE A 61 -1.59 10.44 4.63
N ARG A 62 -2.23 10.26 3.47
CA ARG A 62 -2.23 8.98 2.76
C ARG A 62 -0.86 8.63 2.20
N ILE A 63 -0.09 9.60 1.68
CA ILE A 63 1.28 9.37 1.22
C ILE A 63 2.20 8.97 2.38
N GLU A 64 2.15 9.68 3.50
CA GLU A 64 2.93 9.33 4.70
C GLU A 64 2.66 7.89 5.14
N ARG A 65 1.39 7.49 5.15
CA ARG A 65 0.98 6.14 5.51
C ARG A 65 1.35 5.09 4.47
N ALA A 66 1.30 5.43 3.19
CA ALA A 66 1.65 4.53 2.09
C ALA A 66 3.15 4.20 2.08
N PHE A 67 4.01 5.20 2.32
CA PHE A 67 5.47 5.03 2.25
C PHE A 67 6.15 4.91 3.61
N LEU A 68 5.37 4.92 4.69
CA LEU A 68 5.80 4.72 6.07
C LEU A 68 6.86 5.72 6.53
N PHE A 69 6.64 6.99 6.25
CA PHE A 69 7.43 8.11 6.79
C PHE A 69 6.52 9.13 7.48
N GLU A 70 7.08 9.88 8.42
CA GLU A 70 6.42 11.04 9.03
C GLU A 70 7.06 12.30 8.49
N CYS A 71 6.25 13.31 8.19
CA CYS A 71 6.73 14.58 7.68
C CYS A 71 6.10 15.71 8.47
N SER A 72 6.89 16.74 8.77
CA SER A 72 6.37 17.91 9.45
C SER A 72 5.48 18.73 8.52
N ARG A 73 4.59 19.54 9.11
CA ARG A 73 3.78 20.49 8.34
C ARG A 73 4.66 21.42 7.53
N ASP A 74 5.71 21.99 8.13
CA ASP A 74 6.64 22.92 7.48
C ASP A 74 7.30 22.33 6.21
N GLU A 75 7.64 21.04 6.23
CA GLU A 75 8.20 20.35 5.07
C GLU A 75 7.17 20.16 3.95
N TRP A 76 5.93 19.83 4.30
CA TRP A 76 4.83 19.79 3.33
C TRP A 76 4.48 21.17 2.79
N GLU A 77 4.52 22.21 3.62
CA GLU A 77 4.34 23.60 3.20
C GLU A 77 5.46 24.04 2.24
N GLN A 78 6.67 23.51 2.37
CA GLN A 78 7.74 23.79 1.41
C GLN A 78 7.47 23.18 0.03
N LEU A 79 6.92 21.95 -0.01
CA LEU A 79 6.64 21.26 -1.27
C LEU A 79 5.34 21.75 -1.92
N PHE A 80 4.24 21.79 -1.17
CA PHE A 80 2.90 22.12 -1.66
C PHE A 80 2.50 23.58 -1.45
N GLY A 81 3.29 24.39 -0.73
CA GLY A 81 2.94 25.78 -0.43
C GLY A 81 1.61 25.95 0.29
N VAL A 82 1.12 24.90 0.96
CA VAL A 82 -0.07 24.99 1.82
C VAL A 82 0.21 26.05 2.89
N ASP A 83 -0.80 26.82 3.29
CA ASP A 83 -0.68 27.86 4.33
C ASP A 83 0.14 29.13 4.00
N ARG A 84 0.62 29.31 2.78
CA ARG A 84 1.33 30.55 2.34
C ARG A 84 0.42 31.74 2.00
N ASP A 85 -0.78 31.83 2.57
CA ASP A 85 -1.75 32.93 2.36
C ASP A 85 -2.12 33.24 0.89
N TYR A 86 -1.93 32.29 -0.05
CA TYR A 86 -2.35 32.46 -1.44
C TYR A 86 -3.87 32.65 -1.54
N GLN A 87 -4.30 33.70 -2.24
CA GLN A 87 -5.70 34.10 -2.32
C GLN A 87 -6.42 33.48 -3.53
N THR A 88 -5.67 33.01 -4.52
CA THR A 88 -6.23 32.44 -5.76
C THR A 88 -5.47 31.18 -6.21
N GLU A 89 -6.15 30.36 -7.02
CA GLU A 89 -5.53 29.20 -7.67
C GLU A 89 -4.36 29.60 -8.59
N ASP A 90 -4.53 30.67 -9.37
CA ASP A 90 -3.50 31.14 -10.30
C ASP A 90 -2.22 31.58 -9.55
N GLU A 91 -2.38 32.23 -8.41
CA GLU A 91 -1.28 32.63 -7.53
C GLU A 91 -0.56 31.41 -6.95
N TRP A 92 -1.29 30.38 -6.51
CA TRP A 92 -0.69 29.12 -6.07
C TRP A 92 0.03 28.41 -7.22
N ILE A 93 -0.53 28.41 -8.43
CA ILE A 93 0.10 27.81 -9.62
C ILE A 93 1.40 28.53 -9.97
N GLU A 94 1.41 29.86 -9.94
CA GLU A 94 2.58 30.67 -10.23
C GLU A 94 3.70 30.43 -9.21
N HIS A 95 3.37 30.29 -7.93
CA HIS A 95 4.40 30.15 -6.89
C HIS A 95 4.80 28.71 -6.59
N VAL A 96 3.92 27.73 -6.82
CA VAL A 96 4.10 26.33 -6.40
C VAL A 96 3.77 25.39 -7.54
N GLY A 97 2.54 25.46 -8.07
CA GLY A 97 1.99 24.43 -8.97
C GLY A 97 2.81 24.22 -10.25
N GLN A 98 3.47 25.26 -10.76
CA GLN A 98 4.33 25.12 -11.94
C GLN A 98 5.59 24.28 -11.72
N TYR A 99 6.02 24.12 -10.46
CA TYR A 99 7.19 23.33 -10.06
C TYR A 99 6.79 21.98 -9.45
N LEU A 100 5.52 21.80 -9.11
CA LEU A 100 5.00 20.60 -8.48
C LEU A 100 4.65 19.53 -9.53
N THR A 101 5.65 18.73 -9.87
CA THR A 101 5.53 17.57 -10.77
C THR A 101 5.47 16.26 -9.98
N PHE A 102 5.05 15.16 -10.63
CA PHE A 102 5.17 13.83 -10.03
C PHE A 102 6.63 13.48 -9.71
N ARG A 103 7.60 13.96 -10.49
CA ARG A 103 9.03 13.79 -10.21
C ARG A 103 9.40 14.44 -8.88
N ALA A 104 9.01 15.69 -8.66
CA ALA A 104 9.29 16.40 -7.41
C ALA A 104 8.68 15.66 -6.20
N LEU A 105 7.47 15.11 -6.34
CA LEU A 105 6.83 14.31 -5.29
C LEU A 105 7.58 12.99 -5.05
N VAL A 106 8.01 12.31 -6.10
CA VAL A 106 8.78 11.06 -6.00
C VAL A 106 10.13 11.30 -5.34
N GLU A 107 10.85 12.34 -5.72
CA GLU A 107 12.11 12.74 -5.09
C GLU A 107 11.90 13.04 -3.60
N PHE A 108 10.82 13.77 -3.28
CA PHE A 108 10.45 14.07 -1.90
C PHE A 108 10.18 12.81 -1.06
N ILE A 109 9.49 11.82 -1.65
CA ILE A 109 9.24 10.51 -1.01
C ILE A 109 10.55 9.72 -0.90
N ALA A 110 11.37 9.67 -1.94
CA ALA A 110 12.63 8.93 -1.97
C ALA A 110 13.63 9.43 -0.91
N GLU A 111 13.55 10.71 -0.54
CA GLU A 111 14.33 11.32 0.53
C GLU A 111 13.91 10.92 1.94
N ARG A 112 12.64 10.56 2.12
CA ARG A 112 12.04 10.37 3.46
C ARG A 112 11.65 8.93 3.75
N ALA A 113 11.35 8.15 2.71
CA ALA A 113 10.95 6.77 2.86
C ALA A 113 12.10 5.95 3.48
N PRO A 114 11.83 5.18 4.56
CA PRO A 114 12.87 4.40 5.21
C PRO A 114 13.41 3.33 4.27
N TYR A 115 14.72 3.35 4.01
CA TYR A 115 15.37 2.36 3.16
C TYR A 115 15.54 1.02 3.88
N ILE A 116 15.15 -0.07 3.22
CA ILE A 116 15.27 -1.45 3.69
C ILE A 116 16.07 -2.18 2.63
N SER A 117 17.18 -2.77 3.02
CA SER A 117 18.07 -3.46 2.09
C SER A 117 17.68 -4.92 1.91
N PHE A 118 17.50 -5.32 0.66
CA PHE A 118 17.37 -6.74 0.26
C PHE A 118 18.66 -7.28 -0.37
N GLN A 119 19.76 -6.50 -0.31
CA GLN A 119 21.03 -6.84 -0.94
C GLN A 119 21.70 -8.06 -0.29
N PRO A 120 22.49 -8.84 -1.05
CA PRO A 120 23.22 -9.99 -0.51
C PRO A 120 24.09 -9.64 0.70
N VAL A 121 24.12 -10.56 1.67
CA VAL A 121 24.92 -10.42 2.90
C VAL A 121 25.94 -11.54 3.00
N MET A 122 27.05 -11.27 3.71
CA MET A 122 28.09 -12.27 3.94
C MET A 122 27.68 -13.27 5.00
N VAL A 123 27.62 -14.55 4.63
CA VAL A 123 27.35 -15.69 5.52
C VAL A 123 28.47 -16.72 5.35
N ILE A 124 29.32 -16.88 6.36
CA ILE A 124 30.46 -17.81 6.35
C ILE A 124 31.33 -17.58 5.09
N ASP A 125 31.83 -16.35 4.95
CA ASP A 125 32.72 -15.92 3.85
C ASP A 125 32.15 -16.09 2.43
N ARG A 126 30.82 -16.16 2.30
CA ARG A 126 30.11 -16.20 1.01
C ARG A 126 28.97 -15.20 0.98
N GLU A 127 28.83 -14.50 -0.15
CA GLU A 127 27.66 -13.67 -0.40
C GLU A 127 26.42 -14.56 -0.54
N CYS A 128 25.37 -14.22 0.21
CA CYS A 128 24.12 -14.95 0.24
C CYS A 128 22.97 -13.96 0.01
N GLY A 129 22.48 -13.92 -1.24
CA GLY A 129 21.30 -13.14 -1.63
C GLY A 129 20.06 -13.47 -0.79
N PRO A 130 19.65 -14.74 -0.67
CA PRO A 130 18.45 -15.09 0.09
C PRO A 130 18.53 -14.71 1.58
N ALA A 131 19.72 -14.73 2.18
CA ALA A 131 19.87 -14.27 3.56
C ALA A 131 19.65 -12.76 3.67
N GLY A 132 20.17 -11.98 2.72
CA GLY A 132 19.96 -10.54 2.63
C GLY A 132 18.49 -10.17 2.46
N ALA A 133 17.83 -10.81 1.48
CA ALA A 133 16.40 -10.63 1.27
C ALA A 133 15.56 -11.01 2.50
N PHE A 134 15.93 -12.08 3.21
CA PHE A 134 15.26 -12.47 4.44
C PHE A 134 15.43 -11.43 5.56
N TYR A 135 16.62 -10.82 5.71
CA TYR A 135 16.83 -9.76 6.68
C TYR A 135 16.03 -8.49 6.35
N GLY A 136 15.96 -8.09 5.08
CA GLY A 136 15.10 -6.99 4.65
C GLY A 136 13.62 -7.25 4.96
N MET A 137 13.15 -8.48 4.70
CA MET A 137 11.78 -8.87 5.08
C MET A 137 11.56 -8.90 6.59
N LEU A 138 12.58 -9.27 7.38
CA LEU A 138 12.50 -9.24 8.84
C LEU A 138 12.34 -7.81 9.33
N GLU A 139 13.17 -6.88 8.84
CA GLU A 139 13.06 -5.45 9.17
C GLU A 139 11.70 -4.89 8.76
N LEU A 140 11.19 -5.26 7.58
CA LEU A 140 9.86 -4.87 7.14
C LEU A 140 8.76 -5.45 8.05
N SER A 141 8.92 -6.71 8.47
CA SER A 141 7.93 -7.41 9.29
C SER A 141 7.72 -6.76 10.67
N GLU A 142 8.76 -6.15 11.24
CA GLU A 142 8.70 -5.46 12.54
C GLU A 142 7.72 -4.28 12.53
N LYS A 143 7.40 -3.73 11.35
CA LYS A 143 6.41 -2.65 11.20
C LYS A 143 4.96 -3.14 11.34
N PHE A 144 4.70 -4.41 11.02
CA PHE A 144 3.36 -4.99 10.98
C PHE A 144 3.11 -6.01 12.09
N TYR A 145 4.18 -6.58 12.65
CA TYR A 145 4.13 -7.67 13.61
C TYR A 145 5.00 -7.39 14.83
N PRO A 146 4.55 -7.72 16.05
CA PRO A 146 5.34 -7.48 17.25
C PRO A 146 6.69 -8.20 17.20
N ALA A 147 7.77 -7.46 17.48
CA ALA A 147 9.15 -7.95 17.52
C ALA A 147 9.39 -9.16 18.47
N ALA A 148 8.42 -9.49 19.32
CA ALA A 148 8.49 -10.64 20.23
C ALA A 148 8.48 -12.00 19.51
N CYS A 149 8.02 -12.07 18.27
CA CYS A 149 7.94 -13.33 17.53
C CYS A 149 9.14 -13.52 16.61
N ARG A 150 9.87 -14.62 16.83
CA ARG A 150 11.03 -14.96 16.00
C ARG A 150 10.58 -15.55 14.67
N LEU A 151 10.67 -14.76 13.61
CA LEU A 151 10.52 -15.27 12.25
C LEU A 151 11.74 -16.07 11.85
N THR A 152 11.50 -17.21 11.19
CA THR A 152 12.54 -18.05 10.61
C THR A 152 12.24 -18.25 9.12
N PRO A 153 13.24 -18.58 8.28
CA PRO A 153 13.00 -18.80 6.85
C PRO A 153 11.94 -19.87 6.55
N SER A 154 11.81 -20.89 7.41
CA SER A 154 10.79 -21.95 7.29
C SER A 154 9.41 -21.54 7.79
N THR A 155 9.26 -20.35 8.37
CA THR A 155 7.97 -19.86 8.87
C THR A 155 7.05 -19.59 7.69
N ARG A 156 5.80 -20.06 7.77
CA ARG A 156 4.79 -19.79 6.75
C ARG A 156 4.31 -18.36 6.88
N ILE A 157 4.21 -17.66 5.76
CA ILE A 157 3.78 -16.25 5.73
C ILE A 157 2.37 -16.12 6.35
N LEU A 158 1.46 -17.05 6.03
CA LEU A 158 0.10 -17.06 6.56
C LEU A 158 -0.02 -17.41 8.05
N ASP A 159 1.02 -17.93 8.68
CA ASP A 159 1.00 -18.16 10.14
C ASP A 159 1.31 -16.88 10.91
N VAL A 160 1.88 -15.88 10.22
CA VAL A 160 2.30 -14.59 10.79
C VAL A 160 1.36 -13.47 10.35
N PHE A 161 1.09 -13.40 9.04
CA PHE A 161 0.32 -12.32 8.42
C PHE A 161 -0.98 -12.86 7.81
N ARG A 162 -2.11 -12.24 8.17
CA ARG A 162 -3.43 -12.54 7.60
C ARG A 162 -4.27 -11.27 7.42
N GLY A 163 -5.19 -11.30 6.46
CA GLY A 163 -6.05 -10.17 6.14
C GLY A 163 -5.23 -8.92 5.85
N ARG A 164 -5.66 -7.77 6.38
CA ARG A 164 -5.02 -6.47 6.12
C ARG A 164 -3.52 -6.40 6.45
N GLN A 165 -3.04 -7.19 7.42
CA GLN A 165 -1.61 -7.23 7.73
C GLN A 165 -0.81 -7.89 6.61
N LEU A 166 -1.39 -8.92 5.97
CA LEU A 166 -0.78 -9.55 4.81
C LEU A 166 -0.80 -8.61 3.61
N ASP A 167 -1.93 -7.93 3.37
CA ASP A 167 -2.06 -6.98 2.27
C ASP A 167 -1.04 -5.83 2.42
N GLY A 168 -0.90 -5.28 3.63
CA GLY A 168 0.09 -4.24 3.94
C GLY A 168 1.53 -4.72 3.77
N PHE A 169 1.88 -5.89 4.33
CA PHE A 169 3.22 -6.47 4.16
C PHE A 169 3.55 -6.74 2.68
N TRP A 170 2.59 -7.26 1.93
CA TRP A 170 2.78 -7.61 0.52
C TRP A 170 2.88 -6.39 -0.39
N SER A 171 2.04 -5.37 -0.15
CA SER A 171 2.12 -4.09 -0.84
C SER A 171 3.49 -3.44 -0.60
N GLU A 172 3.94 -3.38 0.65
CA GLU A 172 5.27 -2.86 1.02
C GLU A 172 6.40 -3.60 0.32
N LEU A 173 6.33 -4.92 0.28
CA LEU A 173 7.34 -5.73 -0.37
C LEU A 173 7.33 -5.49 -1.89
N LYS A 174 6.14 -5.47 -2.51
CA LYS A 174 5.95 -5.29 -3.95
C LYS A 174 6.60 -3.99 -4.43
N TRP A 175 6.30 -2.85 -3.81
CA TRP A 175 6.84 -1.58 -4.29
C TRP A 175 8.36 -1.45 -4.07
N ARG A 176 8.89 -2.03 -2.99
CA ARG A 176 10.33 -2.03 -2.68
C ARG A 176 11.15 -2.98 -3.56
N THR A 177 10.51 -3.96 -4.21
CA THR A 177 11.15 -4.90 -5.15
C THR A 177 10.73 -4.63 -6.60
N ASP A 178 10.72 -3.35 -7.01
CA ASP A 178 10.40 -2.91 -8.38
C ASP A 178 9.03 -3.36 -8.91
N ASN A 179 8.05 -3.59 -8.03
CA ASN A 179 6.71 -4.06 -8.40
C ASN A 179 6.68 -5.40 -9.15
N ARG A 180 7.75 -6.20 -9.05
CA ARG A 180 7.86 -7.51 -9.73
C ARG A 180 6.98 -8.60 -9.09
N LEU A 181 6.56 -8.40 -7.83
CA LEU A 181 5.72 -9.35 -7.12
C LEU A 181 4.30 -9.35 -7.68
N THR A 182 3.79 -10.56 -7.90
CA THR A 182 2.39 -10.76 -8.35
C THR A 182 1.40 -10.34 -7.26
N GLU A 183 0.25 -9.85 -7.69
CA GLU A 183 -0.78 -9.38 -6.77
C GLU A 183 -1.41 -10.51 -5.97
N LEU A 184 -1.75 -10.19 -4.72
CA LEU A 184 -2.57 -11.08 -3.91
C LEU A 184 -3.96 -11.16 -4.53
N LYS A 185 -4.56 -12.36 -4.45
CA LYS A 185 -5.95 -12.51 -4.88
C LYS A 185 -6.86 -11.69 -3.97
N SER A 186 -7.44 -10.63 -4.51
CA SER A 186 -8.35 -9.67 -3.83
C SER A 186 -9.71 -10.25 -3.38
N PHE A 187 -9.84 -11.58 -3.38
CA PHE A 187 -11.08 -12.28 -3.01
C PHE A 187 -11.62 -11.89 -1.61
N TRP A 188 -10.75 -11.41 -0.73
CA TRP A 188 -11.11 -10.98 0.62
C TRP A 188 -11.92 -9.70 0.70
N PHE A 189 -11.59 -8.71 -0.13
CA PHE A 189 -12.29 -7.42 -0.12
C PHE A 189 -13.76 -7.58 -0.51
N LEU A 190 -14.02 -8.43 -1.51
CA LEU A 190 -15.38 -8.78 -1.94
C LEU A 190 -16.17 -9.46 -0.80
N MET A 191 -15.50 -10.32 -0.02
CA MET A 191 -16.13 -11.09 1.06
C MET A 191 -16.40 -10.23 2.31
N GLU A 192 -15.49 -9.33 2.68
CA GLU A 192 -15.67 -8.35 3.75
C GLU A 192 -16.75 -7.34 3.38
N GLY A 193 -16.75 -6.86 2.12
CA GLY A 193 -17.76 -5.97 1.56
C GLY A 193 -19.16 -6.59 1.49
N CYS A 194 -19.27 -7.83 1.00
CA CYS A 194 -20.54 -8.57 0.98
C CYS A 194 -21.10 -8.79 2.40
N GLY A 195 -20.23 -9.08 3.36
CA GLY A 195 -20.60 -9.21 4.77
C GLY A 195 -21.26 -7.94 5.32
N CYS A 196 -20.64 -6.78 5.10
CA CYS A 196 -21.16 -5.49 5.54
C CYS A 196 -22.48 -5.12 4.83
N LEU A 197 -22.57 -5.35 3.51
CA LEU A 197 -23.76 -5.05 2.71
C LEU A 197 -24.97 -5.90 3.08
N VAL A 198 -24.77 -7.14 3.55
CA VAL A 198 -25.87 -8.00 4.04
C VAL A 198 -26.18 -7.71 5.50
N PHE A 199 -25.18 -7.39 6.32
CA PHE A 199 -25.34 -7.20 7.76
C PHE A 199 -26.24 -6.01 8.10
N TRP A 200 -25.99 -4.83 7.53
CA TRP A 200 -26.73 -3.61 7.89
C TRP A 200 -28.23 -3.65 7.53
N PRO A 201 -28.63 -4.07 6.31
CA PRO A 201 -30.04 -4.21 5.97
C PRO A 201 -30.74 -5.26 6.82
N VAL A 202 -30.08 -6.38 7.10
CA VAL A 202 -30.66 -7.43 7.95
C VAL A 202 -30.85 -6.94 9.38
N LEU A 203 -29.89 -6.20 9.93
CA LEU A 203 -30.03 -5.58 11.25
C LEU A 203 -31.22 -4.60 11.27
N LEU A 204 -31.35 -3.76 10.25
CA LEU A 204 -32.41 -2.75 10.15
C LEU A 204 -33.80 -3.39 10.03
N ILE A 205 -33.95 -4.41 9.18
CA ILE A 205 -35.18 -5.20 9.06
C ILE A 205 -35.51 -5.92 10.38
N SER A 206 -34.49 -6.46 11.06
CA SER A 206 -34.69 -7.17 12.34
C SER A 206 -35.19 -6.22 13.44
N VAL A 207 -34.73 -4.97 13.47
CA VAL A 207 -35.23 -3.94 14.40
C VAL A 207 -36.68 -3.57 14.09
N ILE A 208 -37.03 -3.39 12.81
CA ILE A 208 -38.41 -3.09 12.40
C ILE A 208 -39.37 -4.21 12.82
N LEU A 209 -38.99 -5.47 12.56
CA LEU A 209 -39.81 -6.64 12.90
C LEU A 209 -39.91 -6.87 14.41
N PHE A 210 -38.87 -6.51 15.17
CA PHE A 210 -38.90 -6.54 16.64
C PHE A 210 -39.89 -5.52 17.21
N LEU A 211 -39.95 -4.32 16.64
CA LEU A 211 -40.89 -3.26 17.06
C LEU A 211 -42.35 -3.63 16.75
N ASP A 212 -42.59 -4.46 15.74
CA ASP A 212 -43.92 -4.99 15.37
C ASP A 212 -44.38 -6.19 16.23
N GLY A 213 -43.59 -6.55 17.26
CA GLY A 213 -43.91 -7.63 18.20
C GLY A 213 -43.69 -9.04 17.64
N ASN A 214 -43.11 -9.17 16.45
CA ASN A 214 -42.83 -10.46 15.83
C ASN A 214 -41.39 -10.89 16.07
N TYR A 215 -41.15 -11.51 17.23
CA TYR A 215 -39.80 -11.86 17.70
C TYR A 215 -39.13 -13.02 16.95
N LEU A 216 -39.90 -13.83 16.21
CA LEU A 216 -39.36 -15.02 15.54
C LEU A 216 -38.48 -14.67 14.34
N TYR A 217 -38.89 -13.69 13.53
CA TYR A 217 -38.13 -13.28 12.35
C TYR A 217 -36.78 -12.61 12.69
N PRO A 218 -36.68 -11.65 13.62
CA PRO A 218 -35.41 -11.08 14.09
C PRO A 218 -34.43 -12.13 14.59
N VAL A 219 -34.93 -13.16 15.28
CA VAL A 219 -34.08 -14.26 15.80
C VAL A 219 -33.54 -15.09 14.64
N LEU A 220 -34.39 -15.45 13.67
CA LEU A 220 -33.98 -16.23 12.50
C LEU A 220 -33.01 -15.45 11.59
N THR A 221 -33.26 -14.17 11.34
CA THR A 221 -32.38 -13.32 10.54
C THR A 221 -31.03 -13.12 11.21
N THR A 222 -31.00 -12.86 12.52
CA THR A 222 -29.75 -12.73 13.27
C THR A 222 -28.94 -14.04 13.25
N ALA A 223 -29.61 -15.19 13.45
CA ALA A 223 -28.97 -16.49 13.38
C ALA A 223 -28.41 -16.81 11.98
N ALA A 224 -29.15 -16.50 10.92
CA ALA A 224 -28.72 -16.69 9.54
C ALA A 224 -27.51 -15.80 9.19
N THR A 225 -27.55 -14.53 9.56
CA THR A 225 -26.43 -13.60 9.34
C THR A 225 -25.19 -14.01 10.11
N TYR A 226 -25.34 -14.46 11.36
CA TYR A 226 -24.22 -15.00 12.14
C TYR A 226 -23.63 -16.27 11.52
N ALA A 227 -24.48 -17.18 11.03
CA ALA A 227 -24.03 -18.39 10.34
C ALA A 227 -23.27 -18.04 9.04
N LEU A 228 -23.80 -17.11 8.23
CA LEU A 228 -23.15 -16.62 7.01
C LEU A 228 -21.81 -15.95 7.33
N TRP A 229 -21.76 -15.07 8.33
CA TRP A 229 -20.50 -14.48 8.81
C TRP A 229 -19.50 -15.58 9.17
N LYS A 230 -19.90 -16.59 9.94
CA LYS A 230 -19.01 -17.68 10.32
C LYS A 230 -18.49 -18.47 9.12
N VAL A 231 -19.34 -18.75 8.13
CA VAL A 231 -18.92 -19.38 6.88
C VAL A 231 -17.91 -18.51 6.16
N PHE A 232 -18.19 -17.21 5.99
CA PHE A 232 -17.26 -16.27 5.37
C PHE A 232 -15.95 -16.15 6.12
N SER A 233 -15.99 -16.12 7.45
CA SER A 233 -14.80 -16.08 8.30
C SER A 233 -13.97 -17.36 8.19
N ILE A 234 -14.59 -18.53 8.12
CA ILE A 234 -13.87 -19.80 7.92
C ILE A 234 -13.28 -19.89 6.52
N CYS A 235 -14.02 -19.47 5.49
CA CYS A 235 -13.48 -19.32 4.14
C CYS A 235 -12.31 -18.34 4.15
N SER A 236 -12.45 -17.20 4.85
CA SER A 236 -11.40 -16.19 5.07
C SER A 236 -10.12 -16.75 5.69
N TYR A 237 -10.30 -17.64 6.65
CA TYR A 237 -9.19 -18.25 7.37
C TYR A 237 -8.51 -19.37 6.56
N ARG A 238 -9.23 -20.01 5.62
CA ARG A 238 -8.75 -21.20 4.92
C ARG A 238 -8.25 -20.95 3.50
N SER A 239 -8.71 -19.93 2.80
CA SER A 239 -8.16 -19.67 1.47
C SER A 239 -6.73 -19.17 1.59
N ASN A 240 -5.88 -19.60 0.66
CA ASN A 240 -4.53 -19.10 0.53
C ASN A 240 -4.55 -17.97 -0.52
N PRO A 241 -4.37 -16.69 -0.12
CA PRO A 241 -4.30 -15.58 -1.07
C PRO A 241 -2.93 -15.46 -1.76
N LEU A 242 -1.91 -16.17 -1.27
CA LEU A 242 -0.56 -16.09 -1.80
C LEU A 242 -0.50 -16.71 -3.20
N PRO A 243 0.32 -16.15 -4.11
CA PRO A 243 0.58 -16.78 -5.39
C PRO A 243 1.24 -18.15 -5.20
N ALA A 244 1.05 -19.04 -6.17
CA ALA A 244 1.61 -20.39 -6.11
C ALA A 244 3.14 -20.32 -6.03
N GLY A 245 3.72 -21.01 -5.04
CA GLY A 245 5.17 -21.04 -4.81
C GLY A 245 5.67 -20.16 -3.65
N PHE A 246 4.84 -19.28 -3.09
CA PHE A 246 5.20 -18.45 -1.92
C PHE A 246 4.53 -18.94 -0.65
N GLU A 247 4.99 -20.05 -0.07
CA GLU A 247 4.43 -20.55 1.20
C GLU A 247 5.18 -20.02 2.42
N THR A 248 6.50 -19.91 2.32
CA THR A 248 7.39 -19.54 3.42
C THR A 248 8.22 -18.30 3.09
N PHE A 249 8.77 -17.66 4.13
CA PHE A 249 9.71 -16.55 3.94
C PHE A 249 10.96 -16.97 3.15
N ARG A 250 11.38 -18.24 3.21
CA ARG A 250 12.47 -18.76 2.39
C ARG A 250 12.14 -18.67 0.91
N ASP A 251 10.93 -19.07 0.51
CA ASP A 251 10.54 -19.09 -0.90
C ASP A 251 10.54 -17.68 -1.48
N LEU A 252 10.02 -16.74 -0.70
CA LEU A 252 10.01 -15.31 -1.02
C LEU A 252 11.44 -14.73 -1.07
N ALA A 253 12.30 -15.08 -0.11
CA ALA A 253 13.69 -14.61 -0.06
C ALA A 253 14.53 -15.10 -1.25
N VAL A 254 14.35 -16.36 -1.65
CA VAL A 254 15.02 -16.94 -2.82
C VAL A 254 14.57 -16.21 -4.08
N TRP A 255 13.26 -15.99 -4.23
CA TRP A 255 12.73 -15.28 -5.39
C TRP A 255 13.25 -13.85 -5.48
N ILE A 256 13.25 -13.09 -4.38
CA ILE A 256 13.80 -11.72 -4.33
C ILE A 256 15.28 -11.74 -4.71
N ALA A 257 16.07 -12.64 -4.14
CA ALA A 257 17.50 -12.73 -4.42
C ALA A 257 17.83 -13.06 -5.88
N GLU A 258 17.01 -13.89 -6.54
CA GLU A 258 17.16 -14.22 -7.95
C GLU A 258 16.87 -13.01 -8.86
N HIS A 259 15.96 -12.11 -8.45
CA HIS A 259 15.50 -10.99 -9.27
C HIS A 259 16.14 -9.63 -8.90
N ASP A 260 16.68 -9.45 -7.69
CA ASP A 260 17.40 -8.24 -7.25
C ASP A 260 18.88 -8.24 -7.68
N SER A 261 19.41 -9.38 -8.12
CA SER A 261 20.79 -9.51 -8.62
C SER A 261 21.09 -8.71 -9.91
N GLU A 262 20.07 -8.06 -10.48
CA GLU A 262 20.16 -7.15 -11.64
C GLU A 262 20.30 -5.66 -11.26
N ALA A 263 20.35 -5.31 -9.97
CA ALA A 263 20.63 -3.94 -9.53
C ALA A 263 22.11 -3.58 -9.79
N VAL A 264 22.40 -3.19 -11.04
CA VAL A 264 23.74 -2.78 -11.50
C VAL A 264 24.23 -1.58 -10.69
N PRO A 265 25.40 -1.63 -10.04
CA PRO A 265 26.06 -0.45 -9.50
C PRO A 265 26.33 0.52 -10.65
N GLN A 266 25.73 1.71 -10.64
CA GLN A 266 26.06 2.72 -11.64
C GLN A 266 27.57 3.04 -11.54
N PRO A 267 28.34 2.96 -12.64
CA PRO A 267 29.74 3.30 -12.61
C PRO A 267 29.88 4.79 -12.29
N ALA A 268 30.71 5.11 -11.30
CA ALA A 268 31.13 6.47 -11.06
C ALA A 268 31.85 6.97 -12.32
N GLU A 269 31.22 7.86 -13.08
CA GLU A 269 31.91 8.65 -14.09
C GLU A 269 32.93 9.53 -13.37
N GLY A 270 34.20 9.33 -13.69
CA GLY A 270 35.34 10.12 -13.24
C GLY A 270 35.67 11.24 -14.20
#